data_AF-A0A3B8ZCG1-F1
#
_entry.id   AF-A0A3B8ZCG1-F1
#
_cell.length_a   1.000
_cell.length_b   1.000
_cell.length_c   1.000
_cell.angle_alpha   90.00
_cell.angle_beta   90.00
_cell.angle_gamma   90.00
#
_symmetry.space_group_name_H-M   'P 1'
#
loop_
_entity.id
_entity.type
_entity.pdbx_description
1 polymer ?
#
loop_
_entity_poly.entity_id
_entity_poly.type
_entity_poly.pdbx_seq_one_letter_code
_entity_poly.pdbx_strand_id
1 'polypeptide(L)'
;MASDPAIEKQLRDLVSQLSAARDLKSFIELDILFHRTLLEASGLQPLVAFGDLLHVFFQRFRESVKRAGWKVGLEGHRRLVDQLSAGNI
;
A
#
# COMPACT_ATOMS: atom_id res chain seq x y z
N MET A 1 -4.15 -2.30 13.82
CA MET A 1 -4.31 -3.75 13.59
C MET A 1 -4.54 -4.53 14.87
N ALA A 2 -3.68 -4.42 15.89
CA ALA A 2 -3.90 -5.14 17.16
C ALA A 2 -5.30 -4.91 17.78
N SER A 3 -5.89 -3.72 17.58
CA SER A 3 -7.23 -3.37 18.06
C SER A 3 -8.35 -3.54 17.03
N ASP A 4 -8.00 -3.79 15.76
CA ASP A 4 -8.95 -3.98 14.66
C ASP A 4 -8.39 -4.97 13.62
N PRO A 5 -8.80 -6.26 13.68
CA PRO A 5 -8.39 -7.30 12.75
C PRO A 5 -8.89 -7.08 11.32
N ALA A 6 -9.91 -6.26 11.10
CA ALA A 6 -10.45 -6.03 9.76
C ALA A 6 -9.45 -5.27 8.87
N ILE A 7 -8.67 -4.36 9.46
CA ILE A 7 -7.60 -3.62 8.78
C ILE A 7 -6.53 -4.56 8.25
N GLU A 8 -6.12 -5.55 9.07
CA GLU A 8 -5.17 -6.56 8.63
C GLU A 8 -5.67 -7.29 7.39
N LYS A 9 -6.90 -7.80 7.48
CA LYS A 9 -7.52 -8.55 6.39
C LYS A 9 -7.58 -7.70 5.11
N GLN A 10 -8.01 -6.45 5.22
CA GLN A 10 -8.10 -5.54 4.08
C GLN A 10 -6.73 -5.30 3.42
N LEU A 11 -5.68 -5.05 4.21
CA LEU A 11 -4.32 -4.87 3.69
C LEU A 11 -3.80 -6.15 3.01
N ARG A 12 -4.06 -7.33 3.57
CA ARG A 12 -3.70 -8.62 2.95
C ARG A 12 -4.45 -8.85 1.64
N ASP A 13 -5.74 -8.52 1.58
CA ASP A 13 -6.56 -8.62 0.37
C ASP A 13 -6.03 -7.68 -0.73
N LEU A 14 -5.58 -6.47 -0.38
CA LEU A 14 -4.95 -5.53 -1.33
C LEU A 14 -3.60 -6.04 -1.84
N VAL A 15 -2.76 -6.62 -0.97
CA VAL A 15 -1.50 -7.25 -1.38
C VAL A 15 -1.72 -8.42 -2.33
N SER A 16 -2.75 -9.23 -2.09
CA SER A 16 -3.15 -10.30 -3.00
C SER A 16 -3.54 -9.75 -4.38
N GLN A 17 -4.36 -8.71 -4.41
CA GLN A 17 -4.77 -8.04 -5.66
C GLN A 17 -3.58 -7.42 -6.41
N LEU A 18 -2.65 -6.76 -5.69
CA LEU A 18 -1.41 -6.24 -6.27
C LEU A 18 -0.60 -7.34 -6.97
N SER A 19 -0.53 -8.53 -6.37
CA SER A 19 0.18 -9.67 -6.96
C SER A 19 -0.49 -10.23 -8.22
N ALA A 20 -1.81 -10.06 -8.34
CA ALA A 20 -2.60 -10.51 -9.48
C ALA A 20 -2.73 -9.46 -10.59
N ALA A 21 -2.33 -8.20 -10.34
CA ALA A 21 -2.42 -7.10 -11.30
C ALA A 21 -1.59 -7.39 -12.56
N ARG A 22 -2.20 -7.21 -13.74
CA ARG A 22 -1.57 -7.55 -15.04
C ARG A 22 -1.07 -6.34 -15.81
N ASP A 23 -1.58 -5.16 -15.49
CA ASP A 23 -1.24 -3.90 -16.14
C ASP A 23 -0.80 -2.83 -15.14
N LEU A 24 -0.07 -1.83 -15.66
CA LEU A 24 0.54 -0.78 -14.84
C LEU A 24 -0.51 0.08 -14.16
N LYS A 25 -1.64 0.34 -14.82
CA LYS A 25 -2.70 1.19 -14.29
C LYS A 25 -3.30 0.54 -13.03
N SER A 26 -3.74 -0.71 -13.13
CA SER A 26 -4.29 -1.44 -11.99
C SER A 26 -3.26 -1.62 -10.87
N PHE A 27 -1.99 -1.87 -11.20
CA PHE A 27 -0.94 -1.95 -10.18
C PHE A 27 -0.84 -0.64 -9.37
N ILE A 28 -0.79 0.51 -10.04
CA ILE A 28 -0.69 1.82 -9.38
C ILE A 28 -1.93 2.14 -8.54
N GLU A 29 -3.12 1.86 -9.07
CA GLU A 29 -4.37 2.12 -8.35
C GLU A 29 -4.44 1.32 -7.04
N LEU A 30 -4.05 0.04 -7.10
CA LEU A 30 -3.98 -0.83 -5.93
C LEU A 30 -2.87 -0.43 -4.95
N ASP A 31 -1.72 0.01 -5.45
CA ASP A 31 -0.59 0.47 -4.65
C ASP A 31 -0.95 1.73 -3.85
N ILE A 32 -1.56 2.70 -4.52
CA ILE A 32 -2.12 3.90 -3.90
C ILE A 32 -3.14 3.53 -2.82
N LEU A 33 -4.07 2.63 -3.13
CA LEU A 33 -5.13 2.25 -2.20
C LEU A 33 -4.54 1.59 -0.96
N PHE A 34 -3.53 0.73 -1.11
CA PHE A 34 -2.79 0.14 0.00
C PHE A 34 -2.20 1.22 0.93
N HIS A 35 -1.47 2.19 0.36
CA HIS A 35 -0.83 3.25 1.16
C HIS A 35 -1.86 4.13 1.86
N ARG A 36 -2.96 4.45 1.19
CA ARG A 36 -4.06 5.24 1.79
C ARG A 36 -4.70 4.50 2.96
N THR A 37 -5.07 3.22 2.78
CA THR A 37 -5.62 2.40 3.86
C THR A 37 -4.66 2.30 5.05
N LEU A 38 -3.36 2.17 4.80
CA LEU A 38 -2.35 2.14 5.85
C LEU A 38 -2.27 3.48 6.63
N LEU A 39 -2.28 4.61 5.92
CA LEU A 39 -2.24 5.94 6.53
C LEU A 39 -3.51 6.25 7.32
N GLU A 40 -4.69 5.94 6.77
CA GLU A 40 -5.98 6.09 7.46
C GLU A 40 -6.02 5.26 8.74
N ALA A 41 -5.54 4.02 8.68
CA ALA A 41 -5.45 3.12 9.83
C ALA A 41 -4.46 3.59 10.92
N SER A 42 -3.49 4.46 10.59
CA SER A 42 -2.54 5.00 11.57
C SER A 42 -3.17 6.03 12.52
N GLY A 43 -4.34 6.58 12.18
CA GLY A 43 -4.99 7.66 12.94
C GLY A 43 -4.26 9.01 12.88
N LEU A 44 -3.13 9.09 12.16
CA LEU A 44 -2.33 10.30 12.02
C LEU A 44 -2.91 11.16 10.88
N GLN A 45 -3.99 11.88 11.19
CA GLN A 45 -4.70 12.79 10.27
C GLN A 45 -3.77 13.70 9.42
N PRO A 46 -2.70 14.32 9.97
CA PRO A 46 -1.76 15.11 9.16
C PRO A 46 -1.02 14.29 8.09
N LEU A 47 -0.75 13.01 8.35
CA LEU A 47 -0.13 12.10 7.38
C LEU A 47 -1.11 11.59 6.33
N VAL A 48 -2.40 11.53 6.64
CA VAL A 48 -3.44 11.22 5.64
C VAL A 48 -3.50 12.32 4.57
N ALA A 49 -3.50 13.60 5.00
CA ALA A 49 -3.45 14.73 4.06
C ALA A 49 -2.14 14.77 3.25
N PHE A 50 -1.02 14.33 3.83
CA PHE A 50 0.24 14.15 3.11
C PHE A 50 0.17 12.99 2.10
N GLY A 51 -0.58 11.94 2.42
CA GLY A 51 -0.87 10.81 1.54
C GLY A 51 -1.55 11.22 0.23
N ASP A 52 -2.47 12.19 0.28
CA ASP A 52 -3.11 12.74 -0.92
C ASP A 52 -2.10 13.50 -1.82
N LEU A 53 -1.07 14.09 -1.22
CA LEU A 53 0.03 14.75 -1.94
C LEU A 53 0.96 13.71 -2.59
N LEU A 54 1.26 12.63 -1.88
CA LEU A 54 1.99 11.48 -2.42
C LEU A 54 1.21 10.80 -3.55
N HIS A 55 -0.13 10.77 -3.50
CA HIS A 55 -0.96 10.25 -4.58
C HIS A 55 -0.68 10.97 -5.91
N VAL A 56 -0.65 12.31 -5.89
CA VAL A 56 -0.31 13.12 -7.07
C VAL A 56 1.12 12.84 -7.54
N PHE A 57 2.05 12.67 -6.61
CA PHE A 57 3.43 12.30 -6.91
C PHE A 57 3.52 10.94 -7.60
N PHE A 58 2.90 9.90 -7.04
CA PHE A 58 2.88 8.55 -7.63
C PHE A 58 2.24 8.53 -9.01
N GLN A 59 1.16 9.28 -9.23
CA GLN A 59 0.58 9.42 -10.57
C GLN A 59 1.56 10.05 -11.58
N ARG A 60 2.38 11.02 -11.15
CA ARG A 60 3.32 11.72 -12.04
C ARG A 60 4.60 10.93 -12.33
N PHE A 61 5.09 10.14 -11.37
CA PHE A 61 6.32 9.34 -11.53
C PHE A 61 6.05 7.88 -11.90
N ARG A 62 4.80 7.52 -12.18
CA ARG A 62 4.40 6.15 -12.49
C ARG A 62 5.14 5.50 -13.67
N GLU A 63 5.47 6.28 -14.69
CA GLU A 63 6.18 5.78 -15.88
C GLU A 63 7.66 5.50 -15.61
N SER A 64 8.19 6.07 -14.51
CA SER A 64 9.53 5.79 -14.00
C SER A 64 9.63 4.44 -13.29
N VAL A 65 8.48 3.87 -12.86
CA VAL A 65 8.42 2.59 -12.17
C VAL A 65 8.52 1.45 -13.18
N LYS A 66 9.74 0.94 -13.36
CA LYS A 66 9.97 -0.26 -14.18
C LYS A 66 9.21 -1.46 -13.59
N ARG A 67 8.62 -2.30 -14.44
CA ARG A 67 7.94 -3.56 -14.06
C ARG A 67 8.78 -4.46 -13.14
N ALA A 68 10.11 -4.45 -13.29
CA ALA A 68 11.03 -5.17 -12.41
C ALA A 68 10.94 -4.72 -10.94
N GLY A 69 10.61 -3.45 -10.69
CA GLY A 69 10.41 -2.90 -9.34
C GLY A 69 9.08 -3.34 -8.70
N TRP A 70 8.12 -3.87 -9.46
CA TRP A 70 6.82 -4.26 -8.91
C TRP A 70 6.95 -5.45 -7.95
N LYS A 71 7.80 -6.43 -8.27
CA LYS A 71 8.05 -7.58 -7.39
C LYS A 71 8.67 -7.13 -6.06
N VAL A 72 9.65 -6.23 -6.12
CA VAL A 72 10.31 -5.67 -4.93
C VAL A 72 9.31 -4.87 -4.09
N GLY A 73 8.49 -4.03 -4.72
CA GLY A 73 7.42 -3.30 -4.04
C GLY A 73 6.43 -4.24 -3.37
N LEU A 74 5.97 -5.28 -4.07
CA LEU A 74 5.05 -6.29 -3.52
C LEU A 74 5.63 -7.03 -2.31
N GLU A 75 6.91 -7.42 -2.34
CA GLU A 75 7.59 -8.02 -1.19
C GLU A 75 7.67 -7.05 -0.01
N GLY A 76 7.94 -5.76 -0.28
CA GLY A 76 7.88 -4.70 0.72
C GLY A 76 6.52 -4.61 1.40
N HIS A 77 5.43 -4.59 0.63
CA HIS A 77 4.07 -4.55 1.17
C HIS A 77 3.75 -5.76 2.04
N ARG A 78 4.09 -6.98 1.59
CA ARG A 78 3.91 -8.19 2.40
C ARG A 78 4.63 -8.08 3.74
N ARG A 79 5.90 -7.68 3.71
CA ARG A 79 6.72 -7.53 4.91
C ARG A 79 6.15 -6.49 5.86
N LEU A 80 5.66 -5.36 5.35
CA LEU A 80 5.01 -4.34 6.16
C LEU A 80 3.79 -4.90 6.91
N VAL A 81 2.89 -5.58 6.19
CA VAL A 81 1.69 -6.17 6.82
C VAL A 81 2.08 -7.21 7.87
N ASP A 82 3.09 -8.04 7.60
CA ASP A 82 3.56 -9.05 8.56
C ASP A 82 4.17 -8.41 9.82
N GLN A 83 5.00 -7.35 9.69
CA GLN A 83 5.55 -6.64 10.84
C GLN A 83 4.45 -5.98 11.68
N LEU A 84 3.49 -5.31 11.01
CA LEU A 84 2.37 -4.65 11.68
C LEU A 84 1.44 -5.65 12.39
N SER A 85 1.20 -6.81 11.78
CA SER A 85 0.41 -7.91 12.38
C SER A 85 1.10 -8.48 13.61
N ALA A 86 2.43 -8.63 13.55
CA ALA A 86 3.24 -9.06 14.69
C ALA A 86 3.37 -8.01 15.82
N GLY A 87 2.82 -6.80 15.63
CA GLY A 87 2.95 -5.70 16.59
C GLY A 87 4.32 -5.03 16.59
N ASN A 88 5.13 -5.26 15.57
CA ASN A 88 6.43 -4.61 15.39
C ASN A 88 6.20 -3.25 14.70
N ILE A 89 6.30 -2.17 15.47
CA ILE A 89 6.11 -0.78 15.06
C ILE A 89 7.46 -0.06 15.10
#